data_AF-F0IIL6-F1
#
_entry.id   AF-F0IIL6-F1
#
_cell.length_a   1.000
_cell.length_b   1.000
_cell.length_c   1.000
_cell.angle_alpha   90.00
_cell.angle_beta   90.00
_cell.angle_gamma   90.00
#
_symmetry.space_group_name_H-M   'P 1'
#
loop_
_entity.id
_entity.type
_entity.pdbx_description
1 polymer ?
#
loop_
_entity_poly.entity_id
_entity_poly.type
_entity_poly.pdbx_seq_one_letter_code
_entity_poly.pdbx_strand_id
1 'polypeptide(L)'
;PIKFPLSQNNSCTCNISKPAKNFKELISLVKQAEEVLIKNGYESMGDRISILRGIYYGTEWSLDYKVEKSKIRNIAFNEFYVGSSVVADARDVLKCCELCKANLFNSLFDSFEVFDSKHKAVDFGHIIIGLDARRSYIAKNMTMQGGTGLEICTWVGDLGGGVGKLSNDRIKEPKKRAKILFPVEGSSYGAMVNIEGDVAAYIVGSKSESSDIKDPTETFTTIHEALEYYFNNQWNKRAYLFLTLLGATFENKRLKNKDELLNKFARAFKDFAFWYLAVRLKDKNRDGDLNLASSYFEPVSEEVASIFLDALMYSFNNPNDMIIGRADPDPKPKVYSDLNKINDTVEEVKKKVSKIYRKTKEKASEFYKKIENIDLNPFD
;
A
#
# COMPACT_ATOMS: atom_id res chain seq x y z
N PRO A 1 -22.41 16.73 3.72
CA PRO A 1 -23.26 15.64 3.18
C PRO A 1 -24.75 15.95 3.40
N ILE A 2 -25.49 16.17 2.32
CA ILE A 2 -26.96 16.22 2.38
C ILE A 2 -27.42 14.79 2.70
N LYS A 3 -27.93 14.57 3.91
CA LYS A 3 -28.59 13.30 4.25
C LYS A 3 -29.90 13.26 3.49
N PHE A 4 -29.97 12.49 2.41
CA PHE A 4 -31.26 12.14 1.84
C PHE A 4 -31.97 11.24 2.86
N PRO A 5 -33.17 11.61 3.35
CA PRO A 5 -33.92 10.74 4.24
C PRO A 5 -34.18 9.41 3.53
N LEU A 6 -33.94 8.30 4.22
CA LEU A 6 -34.27 6.97 3.70
C LEU A 6 -35.74 6.97 3.29
N SER A 7 -36.01 6.69 2.00
CA SER A 7 -37.35 6.61 1.46
C SER A 7 -38.19 5.61 2.25
N GLN A 8 -39.25 6.08 2.92
CA GLN A 8 -40.16 5.22 3.68
C GLN A 8 -41.09 4.37 2.78
N ASN A 9 -41.14 4.64 1.47
CA ASN A 9 -42.18 4.10 0.57
C ASN A 9 -41.67 3.33 -0.67
N ASN A 10 -40.38 3.08 -0.82
CA ASN A 10 -39.89 2.17 -1.87
C ASN A 10 -39.71 0.76 -1.30
N SER A 11 -40.41 -0.23 -1.86
CA SER A 11 -40.25 -1.64 -1.46
C SER A 11 -38.76 -2.03 -1.39
N CYS A 12 -38.33 -2.56 -0.24
CA CYS A 12 -36.96 -3.06 -0.08
C CYS A 12 -36.83 -4.31 -0.94
N THR A 13 -36.04 -4.25 -2.00
CA THR A 13 -35.67 -5.42 -2.83
C THR A 13 -34.44 -6.15 -2.27
N CYS A 14 -34.00 -5.72 -1.08
CA CYS A 14 -32.80 -6.16 -0.41
C CYS A 14 -32.93 -7.63 0.07
N ASN A 15 -32.24 -8.56 -0.59
CA ASN A 15 -32.09 -9.92 -0.10
C ASN A 15 -31.17 -9.97 1.14
N ILE A 16 -31.37 -10.95 2.01
CA ILE A 16 -30.42 -11.21 3.11
C ILE A 16 -29.06 -11.51 2.49
N SER A 17 -28.05 -10.70 2.82
CA SER A 17 -26.68 -10.88 2.37
C SER A 17 -25.88 -11.71 3.36
N LYS A 18 -24.87 -12.42 2.86
CA LYS A 18 -23.89 -13.19 3.65
C LYS A 18 -22.49 -12.91 3.09
N PRO A 19 -21.43 -13.11 3.89
CA PRO A 19 -20.06 -13.06 3.37
C PRO A 19 -19.90 -14.05 2.20
N ALA A 20 -19.21 -13.59 1.15
CA ALA A 20 -18.98 -14.34 -0.08
C ALA A 20 -17.93 -15.44 0.13
N LYS A 21 -18.23 -16.64 -0.37
CA LYS A 21 -17.34 -17.80 -0.25
C LYS A 21 -16.60 -18.18 -1.53
N ASN A 22 -16.90 -17.49 -2.63
CA ASN A 22 -16.34 -17.73 -3.96
C ASN A 22 -16.57 -16.48 -4.83
N PHE A 23 -15.98 -16.45 -6.03
CA PHE A 23 -16.06 -15.26 -6.88
C PHE A 23 -17.47 -14.95 -7.35
N LYS A 24 -18.31 -15.96 -7.60
CA LYS A 24 -19.71 -15.78 -7.99
C LYS A 24 -20.52 -15.07 -6.89
N GLU A 25 -20.32 -15.49 -5.64
CA GLU A 25 -20.96 -14.85 -4.48
C GLU A 25 -20.45 -13.43 -4.26
N LEU A 26 -19.15 -13.17 -4.49
CA LEU A 26 -18.58 -11.81 -4.41
C LEU A 26 -19.21 -10.89 -5.46
N ILE A 27 -19.30 -11.33 -6.72
CA ILE A 27 -19.96 -10.57 -7.80
C ILE A 27 -21.40 -10.24 -7.41
N SER A 28 -22.17 -11.23 -6.91
CA SER A 28 -23.55 -11.01 -6.49
C SER A 28 -23.67 -10.04 -5.31
N LEU A 29 -22.74 -10.10 -4.36
CA LEU A 29 -22.73 -9.23 -3.19
C LEU A 29 -22.41 -7.78 -3.57
N VAL A 30 -21.42 -7.59 -4.45
CA VAL A 30 -21.06 -6.26 -4.99
C VAL A 30 -22.20 -5.71 -5.82
N LYS A 31 -22.84 -6.52 -6.67
CA LYS A 31 -24.02 -6.12 -7.44
C LYS A 31 -25.12 -5.57 -6.53
N GLN A 32 -25.47 -6.32 -5.48
CA GLN A 32 -26.51 -5.91 -4.55
C GLN A 32 -26.14 -4.60 -3.81
N ALA A 33 -24.88 -4.44 -3.40
CA ALA A 33 -24.40 -3.20 -2.78
C ALA A 33 -24.52 -2.02 -3.73
N GLU A 34 -24.16 -2.22 -5.00
CA GLU A 34 -24.21 -1.20 -6.02
C GLU A 34 -25.65 -0.75 -6.35
N GLU A 35 -26.58 -1.69 -6.47
CA GLU A 35 -28.02 -1.42 -6.66
C GLU A 35 -28.60 -0.60 -5.50
N VAL A 36 -28.19 -0.87 -4.26
CA VAL A 36 -28.61 -0.10 -3.08
C VAL A 36 -28.05 1.31 -3.10
N LEU A 37 -26.78 1.49 -3.49
CA LEU A 37 -26.14 2.81 -3.59
C LEU A 37 -26.82 3.67 -4.67
N ILE A 38 -27.09 3.10 -5.85
CA ILE A 38 -27.85 3.75 -6.93
C ILE A 38 -29.21 4.20 -6.41
N LYS A 39 -29.98 3.31 -5.77
CA LYS A 39 -31.29 3.64 -5.20
C LYS A 39 -31.23 4.75 -4.14
N ASN A 40 -30.10 4.89 -3.45
CA ASN A 40 -29.84 5.94 -2.47
C ASN A 40 -29.27 7.23 -3.08
N GLY A 41 -29.24 7.35 -4.41
CA GLY A 41 -28.85 8.56 -5.14
C GLY A 41 -27.37 8.63 -5.53
N TYR A 42 -26.59 7.57 -5.31
CA TYR A 42 -25.17 7.51 -5.68
C TYR A 42 -24.99 6.93 -7.09
N GLU A 43 -25.46 7.67 -8.09
CA GLU A 43 -25.40 7.28 -9.52
C GLU A 43 -23.96 7.30 -10.08
N SER A 44 -23.11 8.18 -9.55
CA SER A 44 -21.70 8.30 -9.93
C SER A 44 -20.93 7.02 -9.62
N MET A 45 -20.22 6.47 -10.62
CA MET A 45 -19.32 5.33 -10.42
C MET A 45 -18.24 5.65 -9.38
N GLY A 46 -17.72 6.87 -9.43
CA GLY A 46 -16.73 7.35 -8.48
C GLY A 46 -17.21 7.38 -7.03
N ASP A 47 -18.48 7.70 -6.81
CA ASP A 47 -19.08 7.72 -5.47
C ASP A 47 -19.23 6.31 -4.95
N ARG A 48 -19.75 5.40 -5.79
CA ARG A 48 -19.89 3.97 -5.47
C ARG A 48 -18.56 3.34 -5.11
N ILE A 49 -17.51 3.57 -5.90
CA ILE A 49 -16.15 3.11 -5.62
C ILE A 49 -15.65 3.64 -4.28
N SER A 50 -15.75 4.96 -4.03
CA SER A 50 -15.23 5.56 -2.80
C SER A 50 -15.97 5.06 -1.55
N ILE A 51 -17.29 4.95 -1.61
CA ILE A 51 -18.11 4.44 -0.50
C ILE A 51 -17.75 2.98 -0.18
N LEU A 52 -17.66 2.11 -1.19
CA LEU A 52 -17.29 0.70 -0.99
C LEU A 52 -15.84 0.56 -0.50
N ARG A 53 -14.90 1.37 -1.02
CA ARG A 53 -13.52 1.43 -0.51
C ARG A 53 -13.49 1.78 0.98
N GLY A 54 -14.39 2.65 1.45
CA GLY A 54 -14.49 3.06 2.85
C GLY A 54 -14.73 1.93 3.85
N ILE A 55 -15.15 0.74 3.39
CA ILE A 55 -15.24 -0.49 4.19
C ILE A 55 -13.85 -1.05 4.53
N TYR A 56 -12.87 -0.85 3.64
CA TYR A 56 -11.53 -1.46 3.74
C TYR A 56 -10.45 -0.43 4.11
N TYR A 57 -10.49 0.78 3.54
CA TYR A 57 -9.44 1.80 3.72
C TYR A 57 -10.00 3.21 3.92
N GLY A 58 -9.22 4.04 4.62
CA GLY A 58 -9.44 5.50 4.68
C GLY A 58 -10.51 5.96 5.67
N THR A 59 -11.01 5.09 6.54
CA THR A 59 -12.05 5.45 7.53
C THR A 59 -11.74 4.83 8.89
N GLU A 60 -12.33 5.35 9.97
CA GLU A 60 -12.10 4.81 11.32
C GLU A 60 -12.83 3.47 11.56
N TRP A 61 -13.75 3.07 10.67
CA TRP A 61 -14.44 1.77 10.72
C TRP A 61 -13.88 0.76 9.72
N SER A 62 -12.89 1.17 8.92
CA SER A 62 -12.34 0.33 7.86
C SER A 62 -11.57 -0.87 8.40
N LEU A 63 -11.43 -1.92 7.58
CA LEU A 63 -10.61 -3.08 7.90
C LEU A 63 -9.16 -2.69 8.25
N ASP A 64 -8.52 -1.85 7.43
CA ASP A 64 -7.16 -1.31 7.68
C ASP A 64 -7.10 -0.62 9.05
N TYR A 65 -8.05 0.25 9.38
CA TYR A 65 -8.02 0.96 10.66
C TYR A 65 -8.23 0.05 11.88
N LYS A 66 -9.06 -1.00 11.78
CA LYS A 66 -9.22 -1.96 12.89
C LYS A 66 -7.91 -2.63 13.28
N VAL A 67 -7.03 -2.87 12.30
CA VAL A 67 -5.70 -3.46 12.50
C VAL A 67 -4.66 -2.39 12.85
N GLU A 68 -4.64 -1.30 12.08
CA GLU A 68 -3.55 -0.33 12.09
C GLU A 68 -3.73 0.84 13.04
N LYS A 69 -4.98 1.23 13.30
CA LYS A 69 -5.37 2.32 14.19
C LYS A 69 -4.65 3.65 13.93
N SER A 70 -4.23 3.91 12.68
CA SER A 70 -3.49 5.13 12.31
C SER A 70 -4.38 6.11 11.57
N LYS A 71 -4.63 7.28 12.18
CA LYS A 71 -5.37 8.38 11.53
C LYS A 71 -4.58 9.00 10.38
N ILE A 72 -3.24 8.98 10.46
CA ILE A 72 -2.36 9.49 9.41
C ILE A 72 -2.53 8.65 8.14
N ARG A 73 -2.63 7.32 8.27
CA ARG A 73 -2.94 6.45 7.12
C ARG A 73 -4.29 6.77 6.49
N ASN A 74 -5.33 7.04 7.30
CA ASN A 74 -6.63 7.41 6.77
C ASN A 74 -6.59 8.72 5.96
N ILE A 75 -5.86 9.73 6.47
CA ILE A 75 -5.61 10.97 5.74
C ILE A 75 -4.82 10.69 4.46
N ALA A 76 -3.77 9.86 4.54
CA ALA A 76 -2.95 9.49 3.39
C ALA A 76 -3.79 8.87 2.26
N PHE A 77 -4.66 7.90 2.58
CA PHE A 77 -5.57 7.30 1.62
C PHE A 77 -6.47 8.35 0.97
N ASN A 78 -7.22 9.13 1.76
CA ASN A 78 -8.23 10.02 1.19
C ASN A 78 -7.65 11.22 0.44
N GLU A 79 -6.56 11.81 0.91
CA GLU A 79 -6.05 13.08 0.38
C GLU A 79 -4.97 12.90 -0.69
N PHE A 80 -4.17 11.84 -0.60
CA PHE A 80 -2.97 11.69 -1.44
C PHE A 80 -3.04 10.46 -2.34
N TYR A 81 -3.40 9.31 -1.78
CA TYR A 81 -3.28 8.05 -2.53
C TYR A 81 -4.49 7.76 -3.41
N VAL A 82 -5.69 8.21 -3.01
CA VAL A 82 -6.88 8.19 -3.86
C VAL A 82 -7.47 9.58 -4.12
N GLY A 83 -7.24 10.58 -3.27
CA GLY A 83 -7.73 11.95 -3.53
C GLY A 83 -9.25 12.07 -3.71
N SER A 84 -10.05 11.27 -3.00
CA SER A 84 -11.50 11.22 -3.18
C SER A 84 -12.19 12.33 -2.40
N SER A 85 -12.99 13.16 -3.08
CA SER A 85 -13.81 14.22 -2.46
C SER A 85 -15.10 13.70 -1.80
N VAL A 86 -15.38 12.39 -1.94
CA VAL A 86 -16.59 11.75 -1.41
C VAL A 86 -16.31 11.24 0.00
N VAL A 87 -17.22 11.54 0.94
CA VAL A 87 -17.19 10.95 2.28
C VAL A 87 -17.50 9.46 2.18
N ALA A 88 -16.48 8.63 2.38
CA ALA A 88 -16.54 7.19 2.21
C ALA A 88 -17.23 6.46 3.39
N ASP A 89 -18.51 6.73 3.67
CA ASP A 89 -19.26 6.04 4.75
C ASP A 89 -20.34 5.12 4.21
N ALA A 90 -20.03 3.82 4.17
CA ALA A 90 -20.92 2.76 3.71
C ALA A 90 -21.97 2.30 4.75
N ARG A 91 -21.84 2.66 6.03
CA ARG A 91 -22.59 2.01 7.12
C ARG A 91 -24.09 2.25 7.06
N ASP A 92 -24.48 3.45 6.64
CA ASP A 92 -25.88 3.85 6.55
C ASP A 92 -26.41 3.79 5.11
N VAL A 93 -25.56 4.08 4.13
CA VAL A 93 -25.95 4.18 2.72
C VAL A 93 -26.05 2.83 2.02
N LEU A 94 -25.59 1.74 2.65
CA LEU A 94 -25.81 0.36 2.17
C LEU A 94 -27.11 -0.27 2.72
N LYS A 95 -28.05 0.57 3.17
CA LYS A 95 -29.42 0.18 3.53
C LYS A 95 -30.38 0.92 2.61
N CYS A 96 -31.33 0.24 1.97
CA CYS A 96 -32.31 0.93 1.12
C CYS A 96 -33.61 1.33 1.84
N CYS A 97 -33.79 0.93 3.10
CA CYS A 97 -34.80 1.46 4.03
C CYS A 97 -34.47 1.03 5.48
N GLU A 98 -35.21 1.54 6.46
CA GLU A 98 -35.03 1.18 7.89
C GLU A 98 -35.24 -0.32 8.17
N LEU A 99 -36.13 -0.97 7.42
CA LEU A 99 -36.44 -2.41 7.54
C LEU A 99 -35.54 -3.28 6.64
N CYS A 100 -34.45 -2.74 6.12
CA CYS A 100 -33.55 -3.46 5.23
C CYS A 100 -32.94 -4.68 5.92
N LYS A 101 -33.25 -5.87 5.40
CA LYS A 101 -32.75 -7.15 5.93
C LYS A 101 -31.33 -7.47 5.48
N ALA A 102 -30.84 -6.82 4.43
CA ALA A 102 -29.49 -7.00 3.95
C ALA A 102 -28.48 -6.38 4.93
N ASN A 103 -27.41 -7.11 5.24
CA ASN A 103 -26.32 -6.65 6.09
C ASN A 103 -25.07 -6.44 5.22
N LEU A 104 -25.20 -5.59 4.19
CA LEU A 104 -24.22 -5.48 3.10
C LEU A 104 -22.87 -4.96 3.59
N PHE A 105 -22.84 -4.00 4.52
CA PHE A 105 -21.60 -3.52 5.11
C PHE A 105 -20.79 -4.67 5.74
N ASN A 106 -21.39 -5.44 6.66
CA ASN A 106 -20.66 -6.52 7.32
C ASN A 106 -20.38 -7.69 6.37
N SER A 107 -21.31 -7.98 5.46
CA SER A 107 -21.09 -9.04 4.46
C SER A 107 -19.87 -8.74 3.59
N LEU A 108 -19.72 -7.50 3.12
CA LEU A 108 -18.54 -7.06 2.37
C LEU A 108 -17.30 -6.98 3.28
N PHE A 109 -17.43 -6.43 4.48
CA PHE A 109 -16.34 -6.34 5.47
C PHE A 109 -15.69 -7.71 5.73
N ASP A 110 -16.51 -8.75 5.85
CA ASP A 110 -16.07 -10.13 6.08
C ASP A 110 -15.71 -10.89 4.78
N SER A 111 -15.79 -10.23 3.62
CA SER A 111 -15.44 -10.76 2.28
C SER A 111 -14.24 -10.04 1.67
N PHE A 112 -13.34 -9.51 2.49
CA PHE A 112 -12.15 -8.79 1.99
C PHE A 112 -11.21 -9.73 1.23
N GLU A 113 -11.02 -10.96 1.71
CA GLU A 113 -10.32 -12.05 1.02
C GLU A 113 -11.33 -13.13 0.60
N VAL A 114 -11.43 -13.43 -0.70
CA VAL A 114 -12.36 -14.43 -1.22
C VAL A 114 -11.62 -15.53 -1.96
N PHE A 115 -11.83 -16.77 -1.56
CA PHE A 115 -11.21 -17.97 -2.15
C PHE A 115 -12.23 -18.71 -3.01
N ASP A 116 -12.04 -18.72 -4.32
CA ASP A 116 -12.83 -19.53 -5.25
C ASP A 116 -12.38 -21.00 -5.25
N SER A 117 -11.09 -21.22 -5.00
CA SER A 117 -10.50 -22.53 -4.74
C SER A 117 -9.22 -22.38 -3.92
N LYS A 118 -8.58 -23.50 -3.55
CA LYS A 118 -7.24 -23.48 -2.92
C LYS A 118 -6.18 -22.73 -3.76
N HIS A 119 -6.40 -22.62 -5.08
CA HIS A 119 -5.46 -22.01 -6.02
C HIS A 119 -5.97 -20.72 -6.67
N LYS A 120 -7.11 -20.20 -6.22
CA LYS A 120 -7.70 -18.97 -6.76
C LYS A 120 -8.31 -18.17 -5.63
N ALA A 121 -7.68 -17.04 -5.31
CA ALA A 121 -8.16 -16.12 -4.30
C ALA A 121 -7.90 -14.69 -4.73
N VAL A 122 -8.62 -13.74 -4.16
CA VAL A 122 -8.39 -12.32 -4.40
C VAL A 122 -8.71 -11.50 -3.17
N ASP A 123 -7.97 -10.41 -2.99
CA ASP A 123 -8.30 -9.35 -2.05
C ASP A 123 -9.16 -8.28 -2.76
N PHE A 124 -10.44 -8.22 -2.38
CA PHE A 124 -11.38 -7.24 -2.93
C PHE A 124 -11.13 -5.82 -2.41
N GLY A 125 -10.54 -5.67 -1.23
CA GLY A 125 -10.06 -4.39 -0.73
C GLY A 125 -9.04 -3.77 -1.69
N HIS A 126 -8.05 -4.54 -2.12
CA HIS A 126 -7.06 -4.10 -3.10
C HIS A 126 -7.68 -3.75 -4.45
N ILE A 127 -8.66 -4.53 -4.93
CA ILE A 127 -9.39 -4.19 -6.15
C ILE A 127 -10.04 -2.81 -6.04
N ILE A 128 -10.83 -2.58 -4.99
CA ILE A 128 -11.64 -1.36 -4.90
C ILE A 128 -10.79 -0.11 -4.67
N ILE A 129 -9.70 -0.19 -3.91
CA ILE A 129 -8.77 0.94 -3.76
C ILE A 129 -7.97 1.19 -5.04
N GLY A 130 -7.63 0.16 -5.80
CA GLY A 130 -6.98 0.29 -7.10
C GLY A 130 -7.87 0.96 -8.14
N LEU A 131 -9.16 0.61 -8.16
CA LEU A 131 -10.16 1.30 -9.00
C LEU A 131 -10.25 2.79 -8.63
N ASP A 132 -10.23 3.12 -7.33
CA ASP A 132 -10.30 4.52 -6.85
C ASP A 132 -9.03 5.31 -7.20
N ALA A 133 -7.85 4.71 -7.00
CA ALA A 133 -6.58 5.33 -7.37
C ALA A 133 -6.49 5.56 -8.89
N ARG A 134 -6.91 4.60 -9.72
CA ARG A 134 -6.85 4.73 -11.19
C ARG A 134 -7.82 5.72 -11.79
N ARG A 135 -8.88 6.13 -11.10
CA ARG A 135 -9.73 7.24 -11.57
C ARG A 135 -9.22 8.61 -11.11
N SER A 136 -8.45 8.66 -10.02
CA SER A 136 -8.06 9.90 -9.39
C SER A 136 -6.94 10.64 -10.12
N TYR A 137 -7.17 11.92 -10.40
CA TYR A 137 -6.15 12.81 -10.92
C TYR A 137 -4.98 12.99 -9.95
N ILE A 138 -5.28 13.14 -8.64
CA ILE A 138 -4.25 13.32 -7.62
C ILE A 138 -3.38 12.08 -7.54
N ALA A 139 -3.99 10.89 -7.45
CA ALA A 139 -3.28 9.63 -7.34
C ALA A 139 -2.34 9.39 -8.53
N LYS A 140 -2.80 9.66 -9.75
CA LYS A 140 -2.00 9.51 -10.99
C LYS A 140 -0.79 10.43 -11.06
N ASN A 141 -0.92 11.65 -10.55
CA ASN A 141 0.12 12.68 -10.64
C ASN A 141 1.03 12.73 -9.41
N MET A 142 0.63 12.08 -8.31
CA MET A 142 1.49 11.90 -7.17
C MET A 142 2.68 11.03 -7.59
N THR A 143 3.89 11.53 -7.43
CA THR A 143 5.13 10.77 -7.69
C THR A 143 6.04 10.90 -6.48
N MET A 144 5.77 10.07 -5.47
CA MET A 144 6.55 10.04 -4.23
C MET A 144 6.61 8.62 -3.69
N GLN A 145 7.49 8.36 -2.71
CA GLN A 145 7.54 7.08 -1.99
C GLN A 145 7.65 5.84 -2.92
N GLY A 146 8.30 5.98 -4.07
CA GLY A 146 8.55 4.86 -5.00
C GLY A 146 7.46 4.61 -6.05
N GLY A 147 6.37 5.40 -6.12
CA GLY A 147 5.34 5.20 -7.13
C GLY A 147 4.27 6.30 -7.16
N THR A 148 3.15 5.98 -7.82
CA THR A 148 1.92 6.79 -7.77
C THR A 148 0.98 6.29 -6.69
N GLY A 149 -0.18 6.93 -6.54
CA GLY A 149 -1.19 6.50 -5.56
C GLY A 149 -1.65 5.06 -5.78
N LEU A 150 -1.64 4.58 -7.03
CA LEU A 150 -1.96 3.19 -7.33
C LEU A 150 -0.91 2.23 -6.78
N GLU A 151 0.37 2.43 -7.12
CA GLU A 151 1.45 1.58 -6.63
C GLU A 151 1.51 1.58 -5.09
N ILE A 152 1.37 2.75 -4.48
CA ILE A 152 1.45 2.93 -3.02
C ILE A 152 0.27 2.27 -2.29
N CYS A 153 -0.93 2.25 -2.86
CA CYS A 153 -2.07 1.55 -2.27
C CYS A 153 -2.08 0.04 -2.52
N THR A 154 -1.11 -0.49 -3.28
CA THR A 154 -1.06 -1.88 -3.72
C THR A 154 0.36 -2.42 -3.50
N TRP A 155 0.98 -3.01 -4.53
CA TRP A 155 2.20 -3.79 -4.44
C TRP A 155 3.43 -3.03 -3.91
N VAL A 156 3.57 -1.73 -4.16
CA VAL A 156 4.68 -0.94 -3.58
C VAL A 156 4.45 -0.66 -2.11
N GLY A 157 3.21 -0.35 -1.72
CA GLY A 157 2.84 -0.13 -0.33
C GLY A 157 3.05 -1.38 0.52
N ASP A 158 2.56 -2.51 0.01
CA ASP A 158 2.66 -3.80 0.66
C ASP A 158 4.12 -4.27 0.68
N LEU A 159 4.75 -4.51 -0.47
CA LEU A 159 6.09 -5.09 -0.51
C LEU A 159 7.16 -4.12 0.01
N GLY A 160 7.03 -2.82 -0.24
CA GLY A 160 7.90 -1.80 0.35
C GLY A 160 7.74 -1.68 1.87
N GLY A 161 6.51 -1.82 2.38
CA GLY A 161 6.27 -1.93 3.83
C GLY A 161 6.93 -3.19 4.42
N GLY A 162 6.90 -4.29 3.67
CA GLY A 162 7.59 -5.53 3.98
C GLY A 162 9.10 -5.37 4.03
N VAL A 163 9.69 -4.66 3.06
CA VAL A 163 11.10 -4.27 3.07
C VAL A 163 11.42 -3.48 4.33
N GLY A 164 10.66 -2.41 4.63
CA GLY A 164 10.92 -1.58 5.81
C GLY A 164 10.86 -2.37 7.12
N LYS A 165 9.88 -3.28 7.27
CA LYS A 165 9.80 -4.18 8.44
C LYS A 165 11.01 -5.10 8.50
N LEU A 166 11.33 -5.82 7.42
CA LEU A 166 12.40 -6.81 7.42
C LEU A 166 13.77 -6.18 7.62
N SER A 167 14.02 -4.99 7.05
CA SER A 167 15.23 -4.22 7.30
C SER A 167 15.40 -3.85 8.77
N ASN A 168 14.31 -3.50 9.47
CA ASN A 168 14.34 -3.28 10.91
C ASN A 168 14.61 -4.59 11.68
N ASP A 169 13.97 -5.71 11.29
CA ASP A 169 14.22 -7.02 11.89
C ASP A 169 15.70 -7.44 11.74
N ARG A 170 16.32 -7.16 10.58
CA ARG A 170 17.72 -7.48 10.28
C ARG A 170 18.76 -6.70 11.08
N ILE A 171 18.36 -5.64 11.81
CA ILE A 171 19.25 -5.02 12.80
C ILE A 171 19.65 -6.04 13.87
N LYS A 172 18.70 -6.87 14.31
CA LYS A 172 18.90 -7.90 15.34
C LYS A 172 19.21 -9.27 14.72
N GLU A 173 18.63 -9.58 13.57
CA GLU A 173 18.77 -10.88 12.89
C GLU A 173 19.23 -10.71 11.43
N PRO A 174 20.52 -10.41 11.15
CA PRO A 174 20.99 -10.09 9.80
C PRO A 174 20.72 -11.17 8.75
N LYS A 175 20.58 -12.44 9.16
CA LYS A 175 20.33 -13.60 8.30
C LYS A 175 18.84 -13.90 8.07
N LYS A 176 17.92 -13.08 8.58
CA LYS A 176 16.48 -13.30 8.39
C LYS A 176 16.13 -13.18 6.90
N ARG A 177 15.54 -14.23 6.32
CA ARG A 177 15.31 -14.33 4.86
C ARG A 177 14.10 -13.51 4.39
N ALA A 178 14.15 -12.94 3.19
CA ALA A 178 13.03 -12.21 2.59
C ALA A 178 11.79 -13.07 2.31
N LYS A 179 11.99 -14.39 2.12
CA LYS A 179 10.92 -15.36 1.90
C LYS A 179 9.81 -15.33 2.94
N ILE A 180 10.11 -14.97 4.19
CA ILE A 180 9.11 -14.91 5.26
C ILE A 180 7.99 -13.89 4.99
N LEU A 181 8.24 -12.91 4.11
CA LEU A 181 7.25 -11.91 3.73
C LEU A 181 6.19 -12.48 2.78
N PHE A 182 6.47 -13.64 2.17
CA PHE A 182 5.65 -14.29 1.13
C PHE A 182 5.05 -15.63 1.59
N PRO A 183 4.24 -15.67 2.65
CA PRO A 183 3.53 -16.88 3.02
C PRO A 183 2.41 -17.18 2.01
N VAL A 184 2.06 -18.47 1.88
CA VAL A 184 0.90 -18.88 1.07
C VAL A 184 -0.41 -18.60 1.80
N GLU A 185 -0.41 -18.73 3.13
CA GLU A 185 -1.58 -18.55 4.00
C GLU A 185 -1.34 -17.44 5.02
N GLY A 186 -2.42 -16.78 5.43
CA GLY A 186 -2.40 -15.68 6.40
C GLY A 186 -2.13 -14.31 5.77
N SER A 187 -2.13 -13.29 6.62
CA SER A 187 -1.95 -11.90 6.20
C SER A 187 -0.50 -11.45 6.41
N SER A 188 0.18 -11.10 5.32
CA SER A 188 1.52 -10.55 5.28
C SER A 188 1.67 -9.71 4.01
N TYR A 189 2.66 -8.83 3.97
CA TYR A 189 2.96 -7.94 2.85
C TYR A 189 2.98 -8.63 1.47
N GLY A 190 3.65 -9.78 1.35
CA GLY A 190 3.73 -10.55 0.10
C GLY A 190 2.87 -11.82 0.15
N ALA A 191 1.85 -11.86 1.01
CA ALA A 191 0.95 -13.01 1.05
C ALA A 191 0.27 -13.22 -0.31
N MET A 192 -0.01 -14.48 -0.65
CA MET A 192 -0.57 -14.86 -1.94
C MET A 192 -1.80 -14.02 -2.32
N VAL A 193 -2.76 -13.88 -1.40
CA VAL A 193 -4.02 -13.18 -1.65
C VAL A 193 -3.83 -11.67 -1.83
N ASN A 194 -2.88 -11.05 -1.12
CA ASN A 194 -2.51 -9.66 -1.32
C ASN A 194 -1.94 -9.44 -2.73
N ILE A 195 -0.99 -10.29 -3.16
CA ILE A 195 -0.40 -10.17 -4.50
C ILE A 195 -1.46 -10.36 -5.60
N GLU A 196 -2.37 -11.32 -5.44
CA GLU A 196 -3.50 -11.48 -6.37
C GLU A 196 -4.41 -10.25 -6.38
N GLY A 197 -4.64 -9.62 -5.22
CA GLY A 197 -5.34 -8.34 -5.08
C GLY A 197 -4.64 -7.19 -5.78
N ASP A 198 -3.34 -7.02 -5.57
CA ASP A 198 -2.49 -6.02 -6.23
C ASP A 198 -2.54 -6.13 -7.75
N VAL A 199 -2.47 -7.36 -8.25
CA VAL A 199 -2.57 -7.66 -9.68
C VAL A 199 -3.98 -7.33 -10.19
N ALA A 200 -5.03 -7.73 -9.47
CA ALA A 200 -6.41 -7.44 -9.84
C ALA A 200 -6.72 -5.94 -9.82
N ALA A 201 -6.10 -5.18 -8.90
CA ALA A 201 -6.24 -3.72 -8.78
C ALA A 201 -5.87 -2.96 -10.06
N TYR A 202 -4.97 -3.51 -10.89
CA TYR A 202 -4.57 -2.96 -12.19
C TYR A 202 -5.44 -3.44 -13.36
N ILE A 203 -6.03 -4.64 -13.25
CA ILE A 203 -6.62 -5.34 -14.39
C ILE A 203 -8.13 -5.22 -14.42
N VAL A 204 -8.80 -5.26 -13.26
CA VAL A 204 -10.27 -5.14 -13.18
C VAL A 204 -10.70 -3.83 -13.84
N GLY A 205 -11.68 -3.87 -14.75
CA GLY A 205 -12.08 -2.67 -15.50
C GLY A 205 -11.08 -2.23 -16.56
N SER A 206 -10.14 -3.08 -16.98
CA SER A 206 -9.31 -2.85 -18.17
C SER A 206 -9.85 -3.72 -19.31
N LYS A 207 -10.23 -3.11 -20.44
CA LYS A 207 -10.77 -3.82 -21.62
C LYS A 207 -9.73 -4.24 -22.67
N SER A 208 -8.47 -3.83 -22.51
CA SER A 208 -7.42 -4.04 -23.52
C SER A 208 -6.12 -4.55 -22.92
N GLU A 209 -5.32 -5.24 -23.74
CA GLU A 209 -3.91 -5.59 -23.45
C GLU A 209 -2.95 -4.36 -23.54
N SER A 210 -3.48 -3.14 -23.43
CA SER A 210 -2.69 -1.90 -23.44
C SER A 210 -1.76 -1.84 -22.23
N SER A 211 -0.58 -1.26 -22.42
CA SER A 211 0.37 -0.91 -21.36
C SER A 211 -0.05 0.32 -20.54
N ASP A 212 -1.14 0.99 -20.90
CA ASP A 212 -1.59 2.21 -20.23
C ASP A 212 -2.57 1.93 -19.09
N ILE A 213 -2.26 2.48 -17.92
CA ILE A 213 -3.14 2.47 -16.75
C ILE A 213 -4.20 3.57 -16.92
N LYS A 214 -5.35 3.20 -17.51
CA LYS A 214 -6.46 4.12 -17.78
C LYS A 214 -7.41 4.27 -16.59
N ASP A 215 -8.21 5.34 -16.63
CA ASP A 215 -9.39 5.44 -15.79
C ASP A 215 -10.36 4.31 -16.13
N PRO A 216 -10.64 3.39 -15.19
CA PRO A 216 -11.44 2.21 -15.49
C PRO A 216 -12.94 2.56 -15.56
N THR A 217 -13.37 3.70 -15.02
CA THR A 217 -14.79 4.10 -14.95
C THR A 217 -15.40 4.45 -16.32
N GLU A 218 -14.56 4.70 -17.33
CA GLU A 218 -15.01 4.89 -18.71
C GLU A 218 -15.27 3.58 -19.45
N THR A 219 -14.87 2.44 -18.86
CA THR A 219 -14.86 1.16 -19.55
C THR A 219 -15.98 0.22 -19.13
N PHE A 220 -16.63 0.45 -18.00
CA PHE A 220 -17.73 -0.39 -17.50
C PHE A 220 -18.82 0.45 -16.87
N THR A 221 -20.02 -0.10 -16.81
CA THR A 221 -21.22 0.54 -16.26
C THR A 221 -21.45 0.23 -14.79
N THR A 222 -21.04 -0.97 -14.36
CA THR A 222 -21.12 -1.41 -12.96
C THR A 222 -19.84 -2.14 -12.50
N ILE A 223 -19.50 -2.04 -11.22
CA ILE A 223 -18.31 -2.67 -10.62
C ILE A 223 -18.43 -4.20 -10.73
N HIS A 224 -19.62 -4.74 -10.51
CA HIS A 224 -19.84 -6.19 -10.60
C HIS A 224 -19.64 -6.74 -12.02
N GLU A 225 -19.98 -6.00 -13.08
CA GLU A 225 -19.67 -6.37 -14.47
C GLU A 225 -18.14 -6.40 -14.71
N ALA A 226 -17.40 -5.45 -14.14
CA ALA A 226 -15.95 -5.42 -14.24
C ALA A 226 -15.29 -6.63 -13.55
N LEU A 227 -15.81 -7.02 -12.38
CA LEU A 227 -15.39 -8.22 -11.67
C LEU A 227 -15.69 -9.49 -12.46
N GLU A 228 -16.93 -9.62 -12.96
CA GLU A 228 -17.34 -10.76 -13.77
C GLU A 228 -16.45 -10.91 -15.02
N TYR A 229 -16.18 -9.80 -15.72
CA TYR A 229 -15.29 -9.81 -16.88
C TYR A 229 -13.88 -10.27 -16.50
N TYR A 230 -13.32 -9.74 -15.41
CA TYR A 230 -11.99 -10.11 -14.93
C TYR A 230 -11.88 -11.61 -14.61
N PHE A 231 -12.77 -12.13 -13.77
CA PHE A 231 -12.73 -13.53 -13.33
C PHE A 231 -12.98 -14.51 -14.48
N ASN A 232 -13.86 -14.18 -15.42
CA ASN A 232 -14.21 -15.07 -16.53
C ASN A 232 -13.24 -15.00 -17.72
N ASN A 233 -12.64 -13.83 -17.99
CA ASN A 233 -11.91 -13.59 -19.25
C ASN A 233 -10.41 -13.28 -19.05
N GLN A 234 -10.02 -12.73 -17.90
CA GLN A 234 -8.67 -12.20 -17.69
C GLN A 234 -7.86 -12.98 -16.67
N TRP A 235 -8.49 -13.81 -15.82
CA TRP A 235 -7.82 -14.57 -14.77
C TRP A 235 -6.57 -15.31 -15.25
N ASN A 236 -6.68 -16.06 -16.35
CA ASN A 236 -5.56 -16.84 -16.90
C ASN A 236 -4.50 -15.99 -17.63
N LYS A 237 -4.70 -14.69 -17.77
CA LYS A 237 -3.74 -13.75 -18.37
C LYS A 237 -3.21 -12.74 -17.36
N ARG A 238 -3.67 -12.78 -16.11
CA ARG A 238 -3.50 -11.68 -15.15
C ARG A 238 -2.03 -11.33 -14.88
N ALA A 239 -1.16 -12.32 -14.69
CA ALA A 239 0.26 -12.09 -14.49
C ALA A 239 0.92 -11.44 -15.72
N TYR A 240 0.55 -11.87 -16.94
CA TYR A 240 1.03 -11.26 -18.18
C TYR A 240 0.58 -9.80 -18.30
N LEU A 241 -0.72 -9.54 -18.12
CA LEU A 241 -1.29 -8.19 -18.24
C LEU A 241 -0.65 -7.25 -17.22
N PHE A 242 -0.50 -7.68 -15.98
CA PHE A 242 0.15 -6.90 -14.94
C PHE A 242 1.62 -6.62 -15.26
N LEU A 243 2.39 -7.63 -15.66
CA LEU A 243 3.78 -7.44 -16.06
C LEU A 243 3.90 -6.44 -17.22
N THR A 244 3.04 -6.52 -18.23
CA THR A 244 3.02 -5.58 -19.36
C THR A 244 2.69 -4.15 -18.91
N LEU A 245 1.72 -3.97 -18.00
CA LEU A 245 1.41 -2.66 -17.39
C LEU A 245 2.58 -2.09 -16.58
N LEU A 246 3.43 -2.96 -16.02
CA LEU A 246 4.66 -2.57 -15.33
C LEU A 246 5.83 -2.30 -16.28
N GLY A 247 5.67 -2.48 -17.60
CA GLY A 247 6.67 -2.23 -18.63
C GLY A 247 7.49 -3.46 -19.04
N ALA A 248 6.99 -4.68 -18.76
CA ALA A 248 7.64 -5.90 -19.22
C ALA A 248 7.58 -6.02 -20.75
N THR A 249 8.69 -6.43 -21.34
CA THR A 249 8.80 -6.77 -22.76
C THR A 249 9.10 -8.24 -22.92
N PHE A 250 8.35 -8.93 -23.78
CA PHE A 250 8.47 -10.37 -23.99
C PHE A 250 8.84 -10.71 -25.43
N GLU A 251 9.68 -11.73 -25.59
CA GLU A 251 9.93 -12.37 -26.88
C GLU A 251 9.89 -13.88 -26.66
N ASN A 252 9.06 -14.61 -27.41
CA ASN A 252 8.94 -16.06 -27.28
C ASN A 252 8.71 -16.52 -25.82
N LYS A 253 7.84 -15.81 -25.09
CA LYS A 253 7.54 -16.00 -23.64
C LYS A 253 8.73 -15.79 -22.70
N ARG A 254 9.83 -15.21 -23.16
CA ARG A 254 10.97 -14.83 -22.33
C ARG A 254 10.93 -13.34 -22.05
N LEU A 255 11.08 -12.98 -20.78
CA LEU A 255 11.19 -11.59 -20.34
C LEU A 255 12.55 -11.03 -20.79
N LYS A 256 12.54 -9.98 -21.61
CA LYS A 256 13.74 -9.39 -22.22
C LYS A 256 14.41 -8.35 -21.35
N ASN A 257 13.64 -7.54 -20.65
CA ASN A 257 14.12 -6.48 -19.78
C ASN A 257 14.04 -6.86 -18.29
N LYS A 258 14.42 -8.10 -17.96
CA LYS A 258 14.36 -8.64 -16.59
C LYS A 258 15.10 -7.75 -15.58
N ASP A 259 16.34 -7.39 -15.89
CA ASP A 259 17.18 -6.63 -14.95
C ASP A 259 16.68 -5.19 -14.77
N GLU A 260 16.10 -4.59 -15.81
CA GLU A 260 15.44 -3.28 -15.74
C GLU A 260 14.25 -3.32 -14.78
N LEU A 261 13.39 -4.33 -14.90
CA LEU A 261 12.25 -4.51 -14.00
C LEU A 261 12.67 -4.78 -12.55
N LEU A 262 13.67 -5.65 -12.34
CA LEU A 262 14.19 -5.91 -11.00
C LEU A 262 14.70 -4.62 -10.34
N ASN A 263 15.45 -3.80 -11.08
CA ASN A 263 15.95 -2.52 -10.60
C ASN A 263 14.81 -1.53 -10.32
N LYS A 264 13.79 -1.48 -11.20
CA LYS A 264 12.60 -0.66 -11.01
C LYS A 264 11.86 -1.04 -9.73
N PHE A 265 11.59 -2.33 -9.52
CA PHE A 265 10.88 -2.84 -8.35
C PHE A 265 11.69 -2.61 -7.07
N ALA A 266 12.98 -2.97 -7.07
CA ALA A 266 13.84 -2.78 -5.91
C ALA A 266 13.93 -1.30 -5.51
N ARG A 267 14.02 -0.39 -6.48
CA ARG A 267 14.00 1.06 -6.21
C ARG A 267 12.67 1.50 -5.59
N ALA A 268 11.54 1.12 -6.19
CA ALA A 268 10.22 1.46 -5.68
C ALA A 268 10.03 0.98 -4.23
N PHE A 269 10.37 -0.27 -3.93
CA PHE A 269 10.27 -0.82 -2.58
C PHE A 269 11.21 -0.15 -1.59
N LYS A 270 12.44 0.17 -2.01
CA LYS A 270 13.42 0.88 -1.18
C LYS A 270 12.90 2.27 -0.80
N ASP A 271 12.39 2.99 -1.77
CA ASP A 271 11.90 4.36 -1.58
C ASP A 271 10.69 4.36 -0.64
N PHE A 272 9.76 3.41 -0.79
CA PHE A 272 8.61 3.28 0.13
C PHE A 272 9.03 2.85 1.54
N ALA A 273 9.99 1.92 1.67
CA ALA A 273 10.44 1.37 2.96
C ALA A 273 10.90 2.45 3.94
N PHE A 274 11.58 3.49 3.45
CA PHE A 274 11.98 4.64 4.27
C PHE A 274 10.77 5.34 4.90
N TRP A 275 9.80 5.74 4.06
CA TRP A 275 8.60 6.45 4.51
C TRP A 275 7.76 5.61 5.45
N TYR A 276 7.57 4.34 5.09
CA TYR A 276 6.88 3.38 5.92
C TYR A 276 7.51 3.28 7.31
N LEU A 277 8.82 3.01 7.39
CA LEU A 277 9.47 2.82 8.69
C LEU A 277 9.50 4.11 9.50
N ALA A 278 9.76 5.26 8.87
CA ALA A 278 9.76 6.56 9.53
C ALA A 278 8.41 6.87 10.21
N VAL A 279 7.29 6.62 9.53
CA VAL A 279 5.95 6.80 10.11
C VAL A 279 5.67 5.76 11.19
N ARG A 280 6.05 4.50 10.97
CA ARG A 280 5.78 3.40 11.93
C ARG A 280 6.51 3.54 13.26
N LEU A 281 7.77 3.98 13.23
CA LEU A 281 8.53 4.22 14.46
C LEU A 281 7.88 5.34 15.30
N LYS A 282 7.33 6.37 14.64
CA LYS A 282 6.62 7.47 15.29
C LYS A 282 5.25 7.07 15.83
N ASP A 283 4.44 6.36 15.03
CA ASP A 283 3.04 6.06 15.37
C ASP A 283 2.89 4.96 16.44
N LYS A 284 3.79 3.97 16.45
CA LYS A 284 3.63 2.76 17.28
C LYS A 284 4.66 2.64 18.41
N ASN A 285 5.46 3.68 18.65
CA ASN A 285 6.57 3.68 19.63
C ASN A 285 7.39 2.37 19.55
N ARG A 286 7.62 1.89 18.32
CA ARG A 286 8.25 0.59 18.08
C ARG A 286 9.75 0.70 18.28
N ASP A 287 10.33 -0.35 18.86
CA ASP A 287 11.77 -0.55 18.83
C ASP A 287 12.27 -0.60 17.39
N GLY A 288 13.19 0.30 17.07
CA GLY A 288 13.86 0.34 15.79
C GLY A 288 14.74 1.57 15.67
N ASP A 289 15.62 1.51 14.69
CA ASP A 289 16.54 2.60 14.38
C ASP A 289 16.53 2.78 12.87
N LEU A 290 15.94 3.88 12.41
CA LEU A 290 15.84 4.18 10.99
C LEU A 290 17.22 4.26 10.32
N ASN A 291 18.23 4.73 11.04
CA ASN A 291 19.59 4.84 10.52
C ASN A 291 20.22 3.46 10.35
N LEU A 292 20.06 2.56 11.33
CA LEU A 292 20.57 1.19 11.23
C LEU A 292 19.79 0.35 10.21
N ALA A 293 18.46 0.48 10.17
CA ALA A 293 17.60 -0.21 9.22
C ALA A 293 17.89 0.23 7.78
N SER A 294 18.24 1.51 7.57
CA SER A 294 18.47 2.04 6.23
C SER A 294 19.60 1.33 5.47
N SER A 295 20.60 0.80 6.19
CA SER A 295 21.67 0.01 5.61
C SER A 295 21.18 -1.33 5.01
N TYR A 296 19.97 -1.75 5.35
CA TYR A 296 19.33 -2.95 4.81
C TYR A 296 18.26 -2.68 3.76
N PHE A 297 17.88 -1.43 3.46
CA PHE A 297 16.79 -1.18 2.52
C PHE A 297 17.12 -1.68 1.12
N GLU A 298 18.27 -1.32 0.57
CA GLU A 298 18.70 -1.78 -0.76
C GLU A 298 18.82 -3.32 -0.86
N PRO A 299 19.60 -4.02 0.00
CA PRO A 299 19.73 -5.48 -0.12
C PRO A 299 18.39 -6.21 0.05
N VAL A 300 17.54 -5.78 0.99
CA VAL A 300 16.23 -6.41 1.20
C VAL A 300 15.30 -6.13 0.00
N SER A 301 15.30 -4.91 -0.54
CA SER A 301 14.50 -4.57 -1.72
C SER A 301 14.85 -5.42 -2.94
N GLU A 302 16.13 -5.69 -3.17
CA GLU A 302 16.57 -6.55 -4.28
C GLU A 302 16.09 -8.00 -4.11
N GLU A 303 16.16 -8.54 -2.89
CA GLU A 303 15.64 -9.87 -2.58
C GLU A 303 14.12 -9.96 -2.78
N VAL A 304 13.38 -8.98 -2.25
CA VAL A 304 11.91 -8.90 -2.39
C VAL A 304 11.50 -8.73 -3.85
N ALA A 305 12.17 -7.87 -4.62
CA ALA A 305 11.95 -7.71 -6.05
C ALA A 305 12.20 -9.00 -6.83
N SER A 306 13.25 -9.76 -6.47
CA SER A 306 13.52 -11.05 -7.09
C SER A 306 12.41 -12.08 -6.81
N ILE A 307 11.92 -12.16 -5.57
CA ILE A 307 10.83 -13.10 -5.23
C ILE A 307 9.53 -12.70 -5.93
N PHE A 308 9.22 -11.41 -5.97
CA PHE A 308 8.01 -10.89 -6.60
C PHE A 308 7.99 -11.13 -8.11
N LEU A 309 9.07 -10.78 -8.82
CA LEU A 309 9.15 -11.03 -10.26
C LEU A 309 9.14 -12.53 -10.59
N ASP A 310 9.79 -13.37 -9.78
CA ASP A 310 9.73 -14.82 -9.93
C ASP A 310 8.31 -15.37 -9.78
N ALA A 311 7.54 -14.89 -8.79
CA ALA A 311 6.14 -15.25 -8.60
C ALA A 311 5.28 -14.93 -9.83
N LEU A 312 5.42 -13.72 -10.37
CA LEU A 312 4.70 -13.27 -11.55
C LEU A 312 5.09 -14.07 -12.79
N MET A 313 6.40 -14.29 -13.01
CA MET A 313 6.90 -15.07 -14.14
C MET A 313 6.49 -16.53 -14.07
N TYR A 314 6.42 -17.11 -12.87
CA TYR A 314 5.91 -18.47 -12.71
C TYR A 314 4.45 -18.56 -13.12
N SER A 315 3.59 -17.67 -12.63
CA SER A 315 2.15 -17.65 -12.97
C SER A 315 1.92 -17.32 -14.44
N PHE A 316 2.73 -16.44 -15.03
CA PHE A 316 2.71 -16.19 -16.48
C PHE A 316 2.92 -17.48 -17.30
N ASN A 317 3.85 -18.34 -16.87
CA ASN A 317 4.10 -19.64 -17.51
C ASN A 317 3.09 -20.73 -17.10
N ASN A 318 2.40 -20.55 -15.97
CA ASN A 318 1.45 -21.50 -15.38
C ASN A 318 0.15 -20.77 -15.01
N PRO A 319 -0.66 -20.33 -15.99
CA PRO A 319 -1.72 -19.35 -15.80
C PRO A 319 -2.86 -19.77 -14.85
N ASN A 320 -3.02 -21.08 -14.66
CA ASN A 320 -4.02 -21.64 -13.75
C ASN A 320 -3.55 -21.72 -12.29
N ASP A 321 -2.28 -21.44 -12.01
CA ASP A 321 -1.69 -21.49 -10.67
C ASP A 321 -1.68 -20.09 -10.02
N MET A 322 -1.53 -20.06 -8.69
CA MET A 322 -1.47 -18.83 -7.89
C MET A 322 -0.17 -18.05 -8.13
N ILE A 323 -0.25 -16.74 -7.92
CA ILE A 323 0.93 -15.88 -7.83
C ILE A 323 1.48 -15.98 -6.40
N ILE A 324 2.46 -16.85 -6.20
CA ILE A 324 3.14 -17.06 -4.91
C ILE A 324 4.64 -16.86 -5.05
N GLY A 325 5.25 -16.26 -4.02
CA GLY A 325 6.71 -16.19 -3.94
C GLY A 325 7.29 -17.59 -3.90
N ARG A 326 8.15 -17.97 -4.86
CA ARG A 326 8.78 -19.30 -4.93
C ARG A 326 10.26 -19.24 -4.66
N ALA A 327 10.96 -18.27 -5.24
CA ALA A 327 12.34 -17.96 -4.90
C ALA A 327 12.57 -17.79 -3.39
N ASP A 328 13.78 -18.11 -2.95
CA ASP A 328 14.26 -17.94 -1.58
C ASP A 328 15.75 -17.52 -1.64
N PRO A 329 16.03 -16.27 -2.05
CA PRO A 329 17.40 -15.78 -2.17
C PRO A 329 18.09 -15.72 -0.81
N ASP A 330 19.41 -15.87 -0.82
CA ASP A 330 20.20 -15.70 0.39
C ASP A 330 20.22 -14.24 0.85
N PRO A 331 20.18 -14.00 2.19
CA PRO A 331 20.27 -12.66 2.74
C PRO A 331 21.54 -11.96 2.28
N LYS A 332 21.37 -10.80 1.63
CA LYS A 332 22.47 -9.93 1.23
C LYS A 332 22.98 -9.12 2.43
N PRO A 333 24.30 -8.83 2.50
CA PRO A 333 24.87 -8.02 3.56
C PRO A 333 24.33 -6.58 3.52
N LYS A 334 24.38 -5.89 4.66
CA LYS A 334 24.05 -4.46 4.72
C LYS A 334 25.00 -3.63 3.86
N VAL A 335 24.48 -2.57 3.26
CA VAL A 335 25.22 -1.59 2.48
C VAL A 335 25.20 -0.24 3.18
N TYR A 336 26.21 0.58 2.95
CA TYR A 336 26.32 1.88 3.60
C TYR A 336 25.38 2.89 2.90
N SER A 337 24.36 3.37 3.62
CA SER A 337 23.26 4.16 3.04
C SER A 337 23.56 5.67 3.00
N ASP A 338 22.77 6.41 2.23
CA ASP A 338 22.86 7.88 2.22
C ASP A 338 22.45 8.50 3.56
N LEU A 339 21.55 7.86 4.32
CA LEU A 339 21.25 8.25 5.70
C LEU A 339 22.47 8.07 6.61
N ASN A 340 23.25 7.00 6.43
CA ASN A 340 24.50 6.84 7.16
C ASN A 340 25.46 8.00 6.86
N LYS A 341 25.62 8.38 5.57
CA LYS A 341 26.47 9.54 5.17
C LYS A 341 26.01 10.85 5.81
N ILE A 342 24.71 11.12 5.81
CA ILE A 342 24.14 12.34 6.40
C ILE A 342 24.41 12.37 7.90
N ASN A 343 24.18 11.26 8.62
CA ASN A 343 24.43 11.21 10.06
C ASN A 343 25.91 11.39 10.39
N ASP A 344 26.81 10.76 9.64
CA ASP A 344 28.25 10.91 9.85
C ASP A 344 28.69 12.36 9.64
N THR A 345 28.13 13.03 8.62
CA THR A 345 28.36 14.46 8.37
C THR A 345 27.84 15.32 9.53
N VAL A 346 26.62 15.05 10.01
CA VAL A 346 26.02 15.78 11.15
C VAL A 346 26.86 15.60 12.41
N GLU A 347 27.33 14.39 12.71
CA GLU A 347 28.20 14.11 13.84
C GLU A 347 29.58 14.78 13.72
N GLU A 348 30.14 14.84 12.51
CA GLU A 348 31.38 15.59 12.26
C GLU A 348 31.19 17.10 12.53
N VAL A 349 30.09 17.67 12.07
CA VAL A 349 29.73 19.08 12.32
C VAL A 349 29.54 19.33 13.81
N LYS A 350 28.79 18.47 14.52
CA LYS A 350 28.61 18.57 15.98
C LYS A 350 29.96 18.57 16.69
N LYS A 351 30.86 17.64 16.36
CA LYS A 351 32.21 17.57 16.95
C LYS A 351 33.01 18.86 16.70
N LYS A 352 32.94 19.43 15.49
CA LYS A 352 33.59 20.72 15.18
C LYS A 352 33.02 21.86 16.01
N VAL A 353 31.70 21.97 16.11
CA VAL A 353 31.01 23.00 16.91
C VAL A 353 31.36 22.86 18.40
N SER A 354 31.32 21.66 18.97
CA SER A 354 31.69 21.42 20.36
C SER A 354 33.15 21.80 20.64
N LYS A 355 34.06 21.54 19.70
CA LYS A 355 35.48 21.95 19.81
C LYS A 355 35.64 23.47 19.80
N ILE A 356 34.88 24.18 18.95
CA ILE A 356 34.85 25.65 18.92
C ILE A 356 34.33 26.18 20.26
N TYR A 357 33.19 25.67 20.73
CA TYR A 357 32.58 26.08 21.99
C TYR A 357 33.54 25.90 23.18
N ARG A 358 34.22 24.75 23.27
CA ARG A 358 35.24 24.50 24.31
C ARG A 358 36.36 25.54 24.27
N LYS A 359 36.93 25.80 23.07
CA LYS A 359 38.00 26.80 22.90
C LYS A 359 37.54 28.20 23.28
N THR A 360 36.32 28.59 22.94
CA THR A 360 35.75 29.89 23.30
C THR A 360 35.55 30.00 24.81
N LYS A 361 35.07 28.95 25.46
CA LYS A 361 34.91 28.89 26.93
C LYS A 361 36.26 28.98 27.66
N GLU A 362 37.28 28.29 27.16
CA GLU A 362 38.65 28.38 27.69
C GLU A 362 39.21 29.81 27.58
N LYS A 363 39.09 30.44 26.40
CA LYS A 363 39.51 31.83 26.20
C LYS A 363 38.75 32.83 27.08
N ALA A 364 37.44 32.66 27.24
CA ALA A 364 36.64 33.48 28.13
C ALA A 364 37.11 33.32 29.59
N SER A 365 37.37 32.09 30.04
CA SER A 365 37.90 31.83 31.39
C SER A 365 39.28 32.44 31.61
N GLU A 366 40.19 32.36 30.63
CA GLU A 366 41.49 33.05 30.68
C GLU A 366 41.33 34.57 30.77
N PHE A 367 40.37 35.14 30.03
CA PHE A 367 40.07 36.57 30.08
C PHE A 367 39.53 37.00 31.45
N TYR A 368 38.59 36.26 32.03
CA TYR A 368 38.08 36.52 33.38
C TYR A 368 39.18 36.44 34.45
N LYS A 369 40.05 35.43 34.39
CA LYS A 369 41.22 35.33 35.30
C LYS A 369 42.19 36.50 35.14
N LYS A 370 42.35 37.04 33.92
CA LYS A 370 43.17 38.24 33.72
C LYS A 370 42.53 39.46 34.36
N ILE A 371 41.21 39.62 34.27
CA ILE A 371 40.47 40.73 34.90
C ILE A 371 40.52 40.62 36.43
N GLU A 372 40.35 39.44 37.01
CA GLU A 372 40.44 39.23 38.48
C GLU A 372 41.83 39.56 39.05
N ASN A 373 42.88 39.49 38.23
CA ASN A 373 44.25 39.82 38.62
C ASN A 373 44.64 41.28 38.31
N ILE A 374 43.71 42.09 37.79
CA ILE A 374 43.91 43.55 37.70
C ILE A 374 43.55 44.12 39.07
N ASP A 375 44.55 44.65 39.77
CA ASP A 375 44.32 45.42 40.98
C ASP A 375 43.54 46.70 40.61
N LEU A 376 42.29 46.75 41.05
CA LEU A 376 41.40 47.90 40.84
C LEU A 376 41.41 48.83 42.05
N ASN A 377 42.45 48.80 42.90
CA ASN A 377 42.63 49.82 43.92
C ASN A 377 43.04 51.14 43.24
N PRO A 378 42.17 52.17 43.18
CA PRO A 378 42.50 53.44 42.54
C PRO A 378 43.31 54.36 43.47
N PHE A 379 43.94 53.81 44.51
CA PHE A 379 44.59 54.55 45.60
C PHE A 379 46.00 54.05 45.96
N ASP A 380 46.69 53.35 45.07
CA ASP A 380 48.16 53.24 45.09
C ASP A 380 48.80 54.06 43.97
#